data_AF-A0A3D4T289-F1
#
_entry.id   AF-A0A3D4T289-F1
#
_cell.length_a   1.000
_cell.length_b   1.000
_cell.length_c   1.000
_cell.angle_alpha   90.00
_cell.angle_beta   90.00
_cell.angle_gamma   90.00
#
_symmetry.space_group_name_H-M   'P 1'
#
loop_
_entity.id
_entity.type
_entity.pdbx_description
1 polymer ?
#
loop_
_entity_poly.entity_id
_entity_poly.type
_entity_poly.pdbx_seq_one_letter_code
_entity_poly.pdbx_strand_id
1 'polypeptide(L)'
;ENIRVGSGAVLLNHYSPYATAERFLQLEALTPGRIDLGMGRANSGPPVDLALARTRDAPLRDDYASQVTEIIGYLHHALPEGHDFAALDPTRGIGSAPQAWVLGSSGNSAELAGQLGIGYAFAGFINPNKVKVGLRHYRESFTPTRFGAGTPQVMLSVNMVAAPTEAEALELTWPHRVMRSRTFHGQIPTVADAAA
;
A
#
# COMPACT_ATOMS: atom_id res chain seq x y z
N GLU A 1 -5.46 22.98 3.05
CA GLU A 1 -4.91 22.71 4.40
C GLU A 1 -5.43 21.42 5.05
N ASN A 2 -6.59 20.87 4.63
CA ASN A 2 -7.20 19.67 5.26
C ASN A 2 -6.90 18.33 4.55
N ILE A 3 -6.02 18.32 3.54
CA ILE A 3 -5.73 17.08 2.83
C ILE A 3 -4.98 16.10 3.77
N ARG A 4 -5.34 14.82 3.70
CA ARG A 4 -4.56 13.76 4.35
C ARG A 4 -3.26 13.53 3.57
N VAL A 5 -2.20 13.16 4.25
CA VAL A 5 -0.88 12.92 3.66
C VAL A 5 -0.37 11.59 4.16
N GLY A 6 0.22 10.78 3.28
CA GLY A 6 0.64 9.45 3.65
C GLY A 6 1.44 8.73 2.59
N SER A 7 1.77 7.48 2.87
CA SER A 7 2.47 6.62 1.92
C SER A 7 1.49 5.90 0.99
N GLY A 8 1.90 5.76 -0.28
CA GLY A 8 1.22 4.91 -1.26
C GLY A 8 2.21 4.07 -2.07
N ALA A 9 3.05 3.22 -1.48
CA ALA A 9 3.04 2.66 -0.12
C ALA A 9 4.46 2.58 0.48
N VAL A 10 4.57 2.32 1.79
CA VAL A 10 5.80 1.79 2.38
C VAL A 10 5.97 0.34 1.92
N LEU A 11 7.13 0.02 1.35
CA LEU A 11 7.48 -1.32 0.89
C LEU A 11 8.03 -2.13 2.08
N LEU A 12 7.15 -2.85 2.79
CA LEU A 12 7.50 -3.46 4.08
C LEU A 12 8.57 -4.57 3.97
N ASN A 13 8.76 -5.14 2.79
CA ASN A 13 9.85 -6.07 2.50
C ASN A 13 11.27 -5.45 2.68
N HIS A 14 11.37 -4.12 2.87
CA HIS A 14 12.63 -3.41 3.07
C HIS A 14 12.79 -2.75 4.44
N TYR A 15 11.74 -2.70 5.26
CA TYR A 15 11.75 -1.91 6.50
C TYR A 15 11.27 -2.71 7.71
N SER A 16 11.86 -2.41 8.88
CA SER A 16 11.39 -2.94 10.16
C SER A 16 9.95 -2.46 10.43
N PRO A 17 9.05 -3.34 10.92
CA PRO A 17 7.72 -2.97 11.39
C PRO A 17 7.76 -1.85 12.44
N TYR A 18 8.60 -2.00 13.47
CA TYR A 18 8.75 -1.01 14.53
C TYR A 18 9.21 0.35 14.00
N ALA A 19 10.26 0.38 13.18
CA ALA A 19 10.77 1.64 12.61
C ALA A 19 9.75 2.31 11.68
N THR A 20 8.86 1.53 11.04
CA THR A 20 7.77 2.07 10.23
C THR A 20 6.69 2.67 11.13
N ALA A 21 6.26 1.96 12.17
CA ALA A 21 5.28 2.46 13.14
C ALA A 21 5.75 3.75 13.81
N GLU A 22 6.98 3.78 14.33
CA GLU A 22 7.57 4.95 15.01
C GLU A 22 7.60 6.20 14.10
N ARG A 23 8.02 6.05 12.84
CA ARG A 23 8.03 7.18 11.88
C ARG A 23 6.65 7.74 11.63
N PHE A 24 5.65 6.89 11.45
CA PHE A 24 4.29 7.34 11.17
C PHE A 24 3.61 7.90 12.42
N LEU A 25 3.93 7.38 13.59
CA LEU A 25 3.53 7.96 14.87
C LEU A 25 4.16 9.35 15.07
N GLN A 26 5.43 9.54 14.70
CA GLN A 26 6.05 10.86 14.73
C GLN A 26 5.34 11.85 13.78
N LEU A 27 4.99 11.41 12.56
CA LEU A 27 4.21 12.23 11.63
C LEU A 27 2.82 12.55 12.19
N GLU A 28 2.17 11.58 12.82
CA GLU A 28 0.85 11.75 13.45
C GLU A 28 0.91 12.71 14.63
N ALA A 29 1.97 12.68 15.44
CA ALA A 29 2.19 13.64 16.51
C ALA A 29 2.35 15.09 15.99
N LEU A 30 2.98 15.26 14.82
CA LEU A 30 3.15 16.57 14.18
C LEU A 30 1.86 17.09 13.54
N THR A 31 1.06 16.21 12.94
CA THR A 31 -0.21 16.57 12.28
C THR A 31 -1.32 15.57 12.60
N PRO A 32 -1.90 15.62 13.82
CA PRO A 32 -2.89 14.64 14.26
C PRO A 32 -4.11 14.55 13.33
N GLY A 33 -4.56 13.33 13.08
CA GLY A 33 -5.74 13.03 12.29
C GLY A 33 -5.55 13.20 10.78
N ARG A 34 -4.33 13.43 10.29
CA ARG A 34 -4.05 13.69 8.86
C ARG A 34 -3.12 12.67 8.21
N ILE A 35 -2.56 11.72 8.95
CA ILE A 35 -1.59 10.79 8.39
C ILE A 35 -2.22 9.47 7.97
N ASP A 36 -1.95 9.05 6.73
CA ASP A 36 -2.26 7.72 6.20
C ASP A 36 -1.00 6.84 6.15
N LEU A 37 -1.03 5.67 6.78
CA LEU A 37 -0.01 4.65 6.64
C LEU A 37 -0.45 3.61 5.61
N GLY A 38 -0.08 3.83 4.35
CA GLY A 38 -0.24 2.83 3.29
C GLY A 38 0.93 1.85 3.28
N MET A 39 0.61 0.56 3.41
CA MET A 39 1.55 -0.56 3.43
C MET A 39 1.40 -1.40 2.16
N GLY A 40 2.52 -1.78 1.55
CA GLY A 40 2.53 -2.57 0.31
C GLY A 40 3.70 -3.55 0.24
N ARG A 41 3.63 -4.41 -0.77
CA ARG A 41 4.55 -5.54 -0.99
C ARG A 41 5.17 -5.54 -2.40
N ALA A 42 5.24 -4.36 -3.03
CA ALA A 42 5.82 -4.24 -4.37
C ALA A 42 7.35 -4.34 -4.32
N ASN A 43 7.94 -4.78 -5.44
CA ASN A 43 9.38 -4.77 -5.64
C ASN A 43 9.79 -3.62 -6.58
N SER A 44 11.03 -3.18 -6.46
CA SER A 44 11.61 -2.13 -7.32
C SER A 44 12.60 -2.70 -8.35
N GLY A 45 12.72 -4.03 -8.42
CA GLY A 45 13.60 -4.76 -9.32
C GLY A 45 14.90 -5.20 -8.64
N PRO A 46 15.61 -6.22 -9.18
CA PRO A 46 16.66 -6.92 -8.44
C PRO A 46 17.77 -6.04 -7.86
N PRO A 47 18.31 -5.03 -8.57
CA PRO A 47 19.37 -4.18 -8.02
C PRO A 47 18.91 -3.30 -6.86
N VAL A 48 17.70 -2.73 -6.95
CA VAL A 48 17.13 -1.86 -5.91
C VAL A 48 16.74 -2.70 -4.71
N ASP A 49 16.10 -3.84 -4.94
CA ASP A 49 15.70 -4.76 -3.86
C ASP A 49 16.94 -5.24 -3.08
N LEU A 50 18.05 -5.56 -3.76
CA LEU A 50 19.31 -5.94 -3.14
C LEU A 50 19.97 -4.80 -2.36
N ALA A 51 19.91 -3.57 -2.88
CA ALA A 51 20.47 -2.40 -2.21
C ALA A 51 19.71 -2.09 -0.91
N LEU A 52 18.38 -2.28 -0.91
CA LEU A 52 17.47 -2.05 0.22
C LEU A 52 17.40 -3.24 1.19
N ALA A 53 17.84 -4.43 0.77
CA ALA A 53 17.82 -5.62 1.61
C ALA A 53 18.67 -5.41 2.87
N ARG A 54 18.07 -5.65 4.04
CA ARG A 54 18.77 -5.66 5.33
C ARG A 54 19.91 -6.69 5.37
N THR A 55 19.69 -7.82 4.69
CA THR A 55 20.60 -8.96 4.61
C THR A 55 20.72 -9.32 3.13
N ARG A 56 21.92 -9.20 2.53
CA ARG A 56 22.14 -9.34 1.08
C ARG A 56 22.46 -10.77 0.63
N ASP A 57 22.76 -11.62 1.59
CA ASP A 57 23.12 -13.03 1.47
C ASP A 57 21.94 -13.97 1.77
N ALA A 58 20.77 -13.43 2.09
CA ALA A 58 19.55 -14.20 2.35
C ALA A 58 18.41 -13.78 1.41
N PRO A 59 17.55 -14.73 1.00
CA PRO A 59 16.34 -14.38 0.26
C PRO A 59 15.38 -13.55 1.13
N LEU A 60 14.56 -12.72 0.47
CA LEU A 60 13.48 -11.99 1.14
C LEU A 60 12.49 -12.99 1.76
N ARG A 61 12.14 -12.76 3.03
CA ARG A 61 11.10 -13.54 3.72
C ARG A 61 9.73 -13.09 3.24
N ASP A 62 8.80 -14.02 3.00
CA ASP A 62 7.39 -13.67 2.77
C ASP A 62 6.65 -13.59 4.12
N ASP A 63 6.88 -12.49 4.84
CA ASP A 63 6.33 -12.22 6.17
C ASP A 63 5.42 -10.98 6.21
N TYR A 64 4.99 -10.49 5.05
CA TYR A 64 4.22 -9.26 4.92
C TYR A 64 2.99 -9.20 5.84
N ALA A 65 2.20 -10.28 5.92
CA ALA A 65 1.03 -10.33 6.78
C ALA A 65 1.38 -10.18 8.27
N SER A 66 2.48 -10.80 8.70
CA SER A 66 3.01 -10.64 10.06
C SER A 66 3.50 -9.21 10.30
N GLN A 67 4.21 -8.62 9.34
CA GLN A 67 4.67 -7.23 9.45
C GLN A 67 3.52 -6.23 9.58
N VAL A 68 2.47 -6.37 8.76
CA VAL A 68 1.26 -5.54 8.86
C VAL A 68 0.61 -5.72 10.23
N THR A 69 0.43 -6.97 10.68
CA THR A 69 -0.18 -7.27 11.99
C THR A 69 0.63 -6.66 13.14
N GLU A 70 1.96 -6.75 13.08
CA GLU A 70 2.84 -6.18 14.10
C GLU A 70 2.75 -4.64 14.13
N ILE A 71 2.72 -3.97 12.96
CA ILE A 71 2.50 -2.52 12.86
C ILE A 71 1.17 -2.12 13.50
N ILE A 72 0.07 -2.79 13.15
CA ILE A 72 -1.24 -2.56 13.76
C ILE A 72 -1.18 -2.80 15.28
N GLY A 73 -0.44 -3.82 15.70
CA GLY A 73 -0.09 -4.10 17.08
C GLY A 73 0.51 -2.89 17.81
N TYR A 74 1.53 -2.27 17.23
CA TYR A 74 2.16 -1.07 17.78
C TYR A 74 1.22 0.14 17.79
N LEU A 75 0.50 0.40 16.69
CA LEU A 75 -0.36 1.58 16.56
C LEU A 75 -1.54 1.57 17.54
N HIS A 76 -1.98 0.39 17.99
CA HIS A 76 -3.21 0.24 18.79
C HIS A 76 -3.03 -0.56 20.09
N HIS A 77 -1.79 -0.70 20.57
CA HIS A 77 -1.44 -1.50 21.76
C HIS A 77 -2.11 -2.88 21.74
N ALA A 78 -1.97 -3.56 20.60
CA ALA A 78 -2.70 -4.77 20.28
C ALA A 78 -1.81 -6.00 20.10
N LEU A 79 -0.52 -5.89 20.45
CA LEU A 79 0.36 -7.05 20.47
C LEU A 79 -0.13 -8.07 21.52
N PRO A 80 -0.11 -9.38 21.21
CA PRO A 80 -0.52 -10.41 22.16
C PRO A 80 0.30 -10.40 23.45
N GLU A 81 -0.32 -10.85 24.54
CA GLU A 81 0.38 -11.12 25.79
C GLU A 81 1.49 -12.17 25.55
N GLY A 82 2.70 -11.88 26.02
CA GLY A 82 3.88 -12.74 25.80
C GLY A 82 4.62 -12.50 24.47
N HIS A 83 4.18 -11.57 23.62
CA HIS A 83 4.99 -11.15 22.47
C HIS A 83 6.28 -10.47 22.95
N ASP A 84 7.43 -10.77 22.32
CA ASP A 84 8.76 -10.24 22.69
C ASP A 84 8.85 -8.70 22.75
N PHE A 85 7.89 -8.02 22.10
CA PHE A 85 7.84 -6.57 21.93
C PHE A 85 6.61 -5.94 22.60
N ALA A 86 5.83 -6.71 23.36
CA ALA A 86 4.58 -6.24 23.99
C ALA A 86 4.81 -5.10 25.01
N ALA A 87 6.02 -5.01 25.59
CA ALA A 87 6.39 -3.94 26.50
C ALA A 87 6.75 -2.62 25.79
N LEU A 88 6.94 -2.63 24.47
CA LEU A 88 7.24 -1.44 23.70
C LEU A 88 5.96 -0.62 23.48
N ASP A 89 6.08 0.68 23.70
CA ASP A 89 4.97 1.63 23.62
C ASP A 89 5.43 2.87 22.81
N PRO A 90 5.46 2.75 21.46
CA PRO A 90 5.89 3.85 20.60
C PRO A 90 4.84 4.96 20.49
N THR A 91 3.62 4.74 20.97
CA THR A 91 2.56 5.77 20.94
C THR A 91 2.56 6.64 22.19
N ARG A 92 3.41 6.36 23.19
CA ARG A 92 3.44 7.09 24.47
C ARG A 92 3.47 8.60 24.24
N GLY A 93 2.41 9.28 24.70
CA GLY A 93 2.27 10.74 24.55
C GLY A 93 1.65 11.20 23.23
N ILE A 94 1.22 10.28 22.37
CA ILE A 94 0.56 10.54 21.08
C ILE A 94 -0.92 10.19 21.23
N GLY A 95 -1.79 11.18 21.02
CA GLY A 95 -3.24 11.05 21.28
C GLY A 95 -4.05 10.35 20.19
N SER A 96 -3.43 10.04 19.05
CA SER A 96 -4.08 9.42 17.89
C SER A 96 -3.11 8.51 17.13
N ALA A 97 -3.65 7.72 16.20
CA ALA A 97 -2.88 6.84 15.34
C ALA A 97 -3.12 7.20 13.87
N PRO A 98 -2.10 7.03 12.99
CA PRO A 98 -2.29 7.08 11.54
C PRO A 98 -3.40 6.13 11.09
N GLN A 99 -4.14 6.51 10.05
CA GLN A 99 -5.10 5.59 9.44
C GLN A 99 -4.35 4.56 8.60
N ALA A 100 -4.47 3.29 8.95
CA ALA A 100 -3.77 2.21 8.27
C ALA A 100 -4.51 1.76 6.99
N TRP A 101 -3.73 1.53 5.94
CA TRP A 101 -4.18 1.03 4.66
C TRP A 101 -3.29 -0.10 4.15
N VAL A 102 -3.90 -1.15 3.62
CA VAL A 102 -3.20 -2.15 2.81
C VAL A 102 -3.39 -1.80 1.34
N LEU A 103 -2.28 -1.68 0.61
CA LEU A 103 -2.24 -1.46 -0.82
C LEU A 103 -1.91 -2.79 -1.52
N GLY A 104 -2.73 -3.19 -2.48
CA GLY A 104 -2.50 -4.44 -3.19
C GLY A 104 -3.28 -4.58 -4.50
N SER A 105 -2.99 -5.65 -5.21
CA SER A 105 -3.58 -5.98 -6.52
C SER A 105 -4.06 -7.44 -6.61
N SER A 106 -4.18 -8.10 -5.44
CA SER A 106 -4.48 -9.53 -5.29
C SER A 106 -5.48 -9.83 -4.18
N GLY A 107 -6.08 -11.03 -4.20
CA GLY A 107 -7.02 -11.48 -3.16
C GLY A 107 -6.42 -11.49 -1.76
N ASN A 108 -5.22 -12.04 -1.56
CA ASN A 108 -4.60 -12.14 -0.23
C ASN A 108 -4.47 -10.78 0.48
N SER A 109 -4.15 -9.71 -0.28
CA SER A 109 -4.09 -8.35 0.28
C SER A 109 -5.46 -7.81 0.69
N ALA A 110 -6.50 -8.15 -0.07
CA ALA A 110 -7.87 -7.78 0.23
C ALA A 110 -8.38 -8.52 1.48
N GLU A 111 -8.09 -9.81 1.60
CA GLU A 111 -8.44 -10.63 2.75
C GLU A 111 -7.78 -10.11 4.04
N LEU A 112 -6.46 -9.87 4.00
CA LEU A 112 -5.70 -9.34 5.15
C LEU A 112 -6.28 -8.02 5.65
N ALA A 113 -6.55 -7.08 4.74
CA ALA A 113 -7.14 -5.79 5.08
C ALA A 113 -8.54 -5.95 5.69
N GLY A 114 -9.34 -6.85 5.13
CA GLY A 114 -10.68 -7.16 5.61
C GLY A 114 -10.68 -7.76 7.02
N GLN A 115 -9.85 -8.78 7.26
CA GLN A 115 -9.74 -9.45 8.56
C GLN A 115 -9.26 -8.48 9.67
N LEU A 116 -8.35 -7.57 9.34
CA LEU A 116 -7.88 -6.54 10.27
C LEU A 116 -8.87 -5.37 10.43
N GLY A 117 -9.90 -5.26 9.59
CA GLY A 117 -10.88 -4.18 9.65
C GLY A 117 -10.34 -2.80 9.25
N ILE A 118 -9.26 -2.77 8.46
CA ILE A 118 -8.56 -1.53 8.04
C ILE A 118 -8.88 -1.17 6.58
N GLY A 119 -8.38 -0.02 6.12
CA GLY A 119 -8.63 0.45 4.76
C GLY A 119 -7.92 -0.40 3.70
N TYR A 120 -8.55 -0.55 2.54
CA TYR A 120 -7.97 -1.26 1.40
C TYR A 120 -7.90 -0.40 0.15
N ALA A 121 -6.72 -0.32 -0.46
CA ALA A 121 -6.48 0.41 -1.69
C ALA A 121 -6.06 -0.56 -2.81
N PHE A 122 -6.95 -0.79 -3.77
CA PHE A 122 -6.71 -1.71 -4.89
C PHE A 122 -6.01 -1.00 -6.04
N ALA A 123 -4.85 -1.51 -6.47
CA ALA A 123 -4.10 -1.01 -7.61
C ALA A 123 -4.71 -1.47 -8.94
N GLY A 124 -5.79 -0.82 -9.36
CA GLY A 124 -6.52 -1.11 -10.60
C GLY A 124 -5.66 -0.91 -11.86
N PHE A 125 -4.71 0.02 -11.83
CA PHE A 125 -3.75 0.22 -12.92
C PHE A 125 -2.79 -0.97 -13.12
N ILE A 126 -2.55 -1.77 -12.07
CA ILE A 126 -1.71 -2.99 -12.14
C ILE A 126 -2.56 -4.17 -12.64
N ASN A 127 -3.73 -4.39 -12.04
CA ASN A 127 -4.56 -5.56 -12.31
C ASN A 127 -6.04 -5.21 -12.58
N PRO A 128 -6.35 -4.58 -13.72
CA PRO A 128 -7.68 -4.03 -13.99
C PRO A 128 -8.76 -5.13 -14.02
N ASN A 129 -8.41 -6.32 -14.51
CA ASN A 129 -9.34 -7.45 -14.62
C ASN A 129 -9.77 -8.03 -13.27
N LYS A 130 -9.04 -7.73 -12.19
CA LYS A 130 -9.33 -8.25 -10.84
C LYS A 130 -9.98 -7.25 -9.90
N VAL A 131 -10.20 -6.00 -10.32
CA VAL A 131 -10.79 -4.94 -9.47
C VAL A 131 -12.07 -5.39 -8.80
N LYS A 132 -13.07 -5.86 -9.57
CA LYS A 132 -14.37 -6.28 -9.01
C LYS A 132 -14.23 -7.44 -8.03
N VAL A 133 -13.35 -8.41 -8.32
CA VAL A 133 -13.12 -9.58 -7.48
C VAL A 133 -12.41 -9.18 -6.18
N GLY A 134 -11.33 -8.40 -6.27
CA GLY A 134 -10.55 -7.97 -5.12
C GLY A 134 -11.35 -7.07 -4.17
N LEU A 135 -12.11 -6.11 -4.70
CA LEU A 135 -12.94 -5.23 -3.86
C LEU A 135 -14.11 -5.98 -3.21
N ARG A 136 -14.70 -6.96 -3.90
CA ARG A 136 -15.72 -7.82 -3.31
C ARG A 136 -15.13 -8.67 -2.19
N HIS A 137 -13.98 -9.30 -2.44
CA HIS A 137 -13.31 -10.14 -1.45
C HIS A 137 -12.95 -9.36 -0.19
N TYR A 138 -12.43 -8.13 -0.30
CA TYR A 138 -12.22 -7.25 0.85
C TYR A 138 -13.48 -7.04 1.69
N ARG A 139 -14.61 -6.75 1.03
CA ARG A 139 -15.89 -6.51 1.70
C ARG A 139 -16.44 -7.77 2.36
N GLU A 140 -16.31 -8.92 1.71
CA GLU A 140 -16.76 -10.22 2.23
C GLU A 140 -15.91 -10.67 3.44
N SER A 141 -14.61 -10.37 3.44
CA SER A 141 -13.71 -10.67 4.55
C SER A 141 -13.71 -9.60 5.66
N PHE A 142 -14.44 -8.49 5.49
CA PHE A 142 -14.36 -7.35 6.41
C PHE A 142 -14.95 -7.69 7.77
N THR A 143 -14.11 -7.61 8.81
CA THR A 143 -14.52 -7.69 10.21
C THR A 143 -14.30 -6.32 10.86
N PRO A 144 -15.35 -5.65 11.38
CA PRO A 144 -15.16 -4.40 12.12
C PRO A 144 -14.23 -4.59 13.31
N THR A 145 -13.15 -3.82 13.36
CA THR A 145 -12.22 -3.78 14.50
C THR A 145 -12.02 -2.34 14.97
N ARG A 146 -11.35 -2.16 16.10
CA ARG A 146 -10.92 -0.83 16.58
C ARG A 146 -9.77 -0.22 15.76
N PHE A 147 -9.22 -0.96 14.80
CA PHE A 147 -8.04 -0.56 14.02
C PHE A 147 -8.41 0.32 12.81
N GLY A 148 -9.70 0.36 12.43
CA GLY A 148 -10.18 1.14 11.30
C GLY A 148 -11.48 1.88 11.61
N ALA A 149 -12.17 2.34 10.56
CA ALA A 149 -13.35 3.20 10.67
C ALA A 149 -14.65 2.47 11.08
N GLY A 150 -14.59 1.19 11.45
CA GLY A 150 -15.76 0.35 11.77
C GLY A 150 -16.62 -0.07 10.57
N THR A 151 -16.34 0.46 9.37
CA THR A 151 -17.00 0.10 8.11
C THR A 151 -15.97 -0.10 7.01
N PRO A 152 -16.26 -0.91 5.96
CA PRO A 152 -15.33 -1.12 4.86
C PRO A 152 -14.93 0.20 4.18
N GLN A 153 -13.63 0.49 4.12
CA GLN A 153 -13.06 1.66 3.46
C GLN A 153 -12.25 1.22 2.24
N VAL A 154 -12.61 1.72 1.06
CA VAL A 154 -12.02 1.30 -0.21
C VAL A 154 -11.48 2.49 -0.98
N MET A 155 -10.26 2.36 -1.52
CA MET A 155 -9.74 3.17 -2.61
C MET A 155 -9.47 2.31 -3.85
N LEU A 156 -9.75 2.87 -5.03
CA LEU A 156 -9.37 2.27 -6.31
C LEU A 156 -8.36 3.21 -6.98
N SER A 157 -7.12 2.76 -7.10
CA SER A 157 -6.06 3.52 -7.75
C SER A 157 -6.07 3.23 -9.25
N VAL A 158 -6.10 4.29 -10.07
CA VAL A 158 -6.11 4.21 -11.54
C VAL A 158 -5.07 5.17 -12.12
N ASN A 159 -4.55 4.85 -13.29
CA ASN A 159 -3.81 5.81 -14.10
C ASN A 159 -4.82 6.65 -14.87
N MET A 160 -4.77 7.97 -14.70
CA MET A 160 -5.67 8.91 -15.35
C MET A 160 -4.86 10.02 -16.00
N VAL A 161 -5.18 10.36 -17.24
CA VAL A 161 -4.64 11.50 -17.98
C VAL A 161 -5.82 12.35 -18.39
N ALA A 162 -5.76 13.64 -18.10
CA ALA A 162 -6.78 14.61 -18.46
C ALA A 162 -6.13 15.75 -19.25
N ALA A 163 -6.76 16.14 -20.36
CA ALA A 163 -6.33 17.23 -21.21
C ALA A 163 -7.57 17.96 -21.77
N PRO A 164 -7.41 19.18 -22.31
CA PRO A 164 -8.50 19.93 -22.94
C PRO A 164 -9.26 19.16 -24.03
N THR A 165 -8.60 18.24 -24.73
CA THR A 165 -9.21 17.37 -25.75
C THR A 165 -8.86 15.90 -25.54
N GLU A 166 -9.73 15.00 -26.02
CA GLU A 166 -9.46 13.56 -25.98
C GLU A 166 -8.22 13.17 -26.80
N ALA A 167 -8.02 13.79 -27.96
CA ALA A 167 -6.84 13.57 -28.80
C ALA A 167 -5.54 13.90 -28.05
N GLU A 168 -5.50 15.04 -27.35
CA GLU A 168 -4.36 15.44 -26.53
C GLU A 168 -4.16 14.50 -25.33
N ALA A 169 -5.24 14.08 -24.66
CA ALA A 169 -5.14 13.12 -23.55
C ALA A 169 -4.59 11.77 -24.02
N LEU A 170 -4.98 11.29 -25.21
CA LEU A 170 -4.47 10.07 -25.81
C LEU A 170 -2.98 10.19 -26.14
N GLU A 171 -2.58 11.29 -26.78
CA GLU A 171 -1.17 11.57 -27.10
C GLU A 171 -0.29 11.56 -25.85
N LEU A 172 -0.74 12.20 -24.76
CA LEU A 172 -0.03 12.21 -23.48
C LEU A 172 0.11 10.82 -22.84
N THR A 173 -0.69 9.83 -23.25
CA THR A 173 -0.54 8.45 -22.76
C THR A 173 0.55 7.65 -23.48
N TRP A 174 1.06 8.14 -24.62
CA TRP A 174 2.01 7.41 -25.47
C TRP A 174 3.28 6.95 -24.74
N PRO A 175 3.96 7.77 -23.92
CA PRO A 175 5.16 7.31 -23.21
C PRO A 175 4.87 6.11 -22.29
N HIS A 176 3.74 6.15 -21.58
CA HIS A 176 3.31 5.04 -20.73
C HIS A 176 2.91 3.81 -21.54
N ARG A 177 2.24 3.98 -22.69
CA ARG A 177 1.92 2.88 -23.63
C ARG A 177 3.19 2.20 -24.15
N VAL A 178 4.21 2.98 -24.53
CA VAL A 178 5.52 2.47 -24.97
C VAL A 178 6.21 1.68 -23.86
N MET A 179 6.30 2.26 -22.65
CA MET A 179 6.88 1.57 -21.49
C MET A 179 6.17 0.24 -21.22
N ARG A 180 4.83 0.25 -21.17
CA ARG A 180 4.02 -0.93 -20.90
C ARG A 180 4.20 -2.00 -21.99
N SER A 181 4.20 -1.59 -23.26
CA SER A 181 4.43 -2.52 -24.39
C SER A 181 5.83 -3.16 -24.31
N ARG A 182 6.87 -2.38 -24.01
CA ARG A 182 8.23 -2.93 -23.78
C ARG A 182 8.26 -3.93 -22.63
N THR A 183 7.60 -3.63 -21.50
CA THR A 183 7.58 -4.52 -20.33
C THR A 183 6.87 -5.84 -20.62
N PHE A 184 5.77 -5.83 -21.39
CA PHE A 184 4.98 -7.03 -21.64
C PHE A 184 5.36 -7.80 -22.92
N HIS A 185 5.87 -7.11 -23.95
CA HIS A 185 6.06 -7.66 -25.30
C HIS A 185 7.49 -7.47 -25.83
N GLY A 186 8.36 -6.73 -25.13
CA GLY A 186 9.73 -6.48 -25.56
C GLY A 186 9.88 -5.58 -26.80
N GLN A 187 8.77 -5.06 -27.35
CA GLN A 187 8.75 -4.24 -28.55
C GLN A 187 8.44 -2.78 -28.24
N ILE A 188 8.98 -1.88 -29.07
CA ILE A 188 8.71 -0.44 -29.01
C ILE A 188 7.59 -0.15 -30.02
N PRO A 189 6.36 0.19 -29.59
CA PRO A 189 5.32 0.57 -30.54
C PRO A 189 5.74 1.85 -31.27
N THR A 190 5.47 1.89 -32.56
CA THR A 190 5.70 3.09 -33.39
C THR A 190 4.73 4.21 -32.99
N VAL A 191 4.99 5.44 -33.44
CA VAL A 191 4.04 6.55 -33.26
C VAL A 191 2.67 6.21 -33.87
N ALA A 192 2.66 5.47 -34.98
CA ALA A 192 1.44 4.97 -35.60
C ALA A 192 0.70 3.95 -34.72
N ASP A 193 1.43 3.00 -34.10
CA ASP A 193 0.85 2.02 -33.16
C ASP A 193 0.33 2.68 -31.88
N ALA A 194 0.95 3.78 -31.44
CA ALA A 194 0.52 4.53 -30.27
C ALA A 194 -0.73 5.38 -30.53
N ALA A 195 -0.91 5.84 -31.78
CA ALA A 195 -2.05 6.62 -32.24
C ALA A 195 -3.30 5.77 -32.56
N ALA A 196 -3.13 4.48 -32.84
CA ALA A 196 -4.21 3.50 -33.00
C ALA A 196 -4.82 3.05 -31.65
#